data_AF-A0A7L5AC48-F1
#
_entry.id   AF-A0A7L5AC48-F1
#
_cell.length_a   1.000
_cell.length_b   1.000
_cell.length_c   1.000
_cell.angle_alpha   90.00
_cell.angle_beta   90.00
_cell.angle_gamma   90.00
#
_symmetry.space_group_name_H-M   'P 1'
#
loop_
_entity.id
_entity.type
_entity.pdbx_description
1 polymer ?
#
loop_
_entity_poly.entity_id
_entity_poly.type
_entity_poly.pdbx_seq_one_letter_code
_entity_poly.pdbx_strand_id
1 'polypeptide(L)'
;MEERDFFDERPETRTHIMTCPHCGQQGEYELGWLVRRKKSQLGRGADERDRARFAKAQSYMVRRDDLVGCKNVRCRKRFDVAGIQSVAFL
;
A
#
# COMPACT_ATOMS: atom_id res chain seq x y z
N MET A 1 12.70 20.93 3.68
CA MET A 1 11.82 20.21 2.74
C MET A 1 11.05 19.15 3.54
N GLU A 2 9.75 18.94 3.32
CA GLU A 2 9.02 17.89 4.07
C GLU A 2 9.25 16.52 3.43
N GLU A 3 9.26 15.45 4.23
CA GLU A 3 9.54 14.09 3.75
C GLU A 3 8.58 13.59 2.65
N ARG A 4 7.38 14.16 2.59
CA ARG A 4 6.39 13.89 1.53
C ARG A 4 6.82 14.40 0.16
N ASP A 5 7.63 15.46 0.11
CA ASP A 5 8.06 16.06 -1.16
C ASP A 5 9.04 15.15 -1.94
N PHE A 6 9.66 14.19 -1.23
CA PHE A 6 10.60 13.22 -1.81
C PHE A 6 9.93 12.08 -2.59
N PHE A 7 8.61 11.92 -2.48
CA PHE A 7 7.90 10.79 -3.07
C PHE A 7 6.80 11.23 -4.03
N ASP A 8 6.64 10.47 -5.10
CA ASP A 8 5.44 10.49 -5.93
C ASP A 8 4.43 9.51 -5.33
N GLU A 9 3.32 10.06 -4.83
CA GLU A 9 2.20 9.29 -4.29
C GLU A 9 1.25 8.92 -5.43
N ARG A 10 1.06 7.63 -5.70
CA ARG A 10 0.07 7.15 -6.68
C ARG A 10 -0.87 6.11 -6.07
N PRO A 11 -2.19 6.26 -6.25
CA PRO A 11 -3.14 5.21 -5.93
C PRO A 11 -2.98 4.06 -6.94
N GLU A 12 -2.87 2.83 -6.46
CA GLU A 12 -2.80 1.60 -7.25
C GLU A 12 -3.73 0.57 -6.63
N THR A 13 -4.45 -0.19 -7.45
CA THR A 13 -5.23 -1.34 -6.98
C THR A 13 -4.45 -2.62 -7.27
N ARG A 14 -4.26 -3.45 -6.25
CA ARG A 14 -3.65 -4.77 -6.43
C ARG A 14 -4.60 -5.88 -6.03
N THR A 15 -4.70 -6.87 -6.89
CA THR A 15 -5.46 -8.08 -6.65
C THR A 15 -4.67 -9.01 -5.75
N HIS A 16 -5.32 -9.48 -4.69
CA HIS A 16 -4.78 -10.47 -3.76
C HIS A 16 -5.75 -11.63 -3.61
N ILE A 17 -5.18 -12.82 -3.51
CA ILE A 17 -5.93 -14.04 -3.25
C ILE A 17 -6.07 -14.18 -1.74
N MET A 18 -7.30 -14.20 -1.23
CA MET A 18 -7.57 -14.34 0.19
C MET A 18 -8.68 -15.35 0.45
N THR A 19 -8.67 -15.95 1.64
CA THR A 19 -9.70 -16.88 2.08
C THR A 19 -10.59 -16.21 3.10
N CYS A 20 -11.91 -16.22 2.85
CA CYS A 20 -12.87 -15.63 3.77
C CYS A 20 -12.94 -16.45 5.07
N PRO A 21 -12.71 -15.85 6.26
CA PRO A 21 -12.79 -16.58 7.53
C PRO A 21 -14.22 -17.01 7.89
N HIS A 22 -15.24 -16.41 7.27
CA HIS A 22 -16.65 -16.72 7.56
C HIS A 22 -17.20 -17.90 6.79
N CYS A 23 -16.74 -18.13 5.56
CA CYS A 23 -17.25 -19.20 4.69
C CYS A 23 -16.16 -20.13 4.14
N GLY A 24 -14.89 -19.86 4.42
CA GLY A 24 -13.74 -20.67 4.00
C GLY A 24 -13.42 -20.63 2.51
N GLN A 25 -14.14 -19.82 1.71
CA GLN A 25 -13.87 -19.72 0.28
C GLN A 25 -12.72 -18.78 -0.03
N GLN A 26 -11.82 -19.27 -0.87
CA GLN A 26 -10.78 -18.49 -1.51
C GLN A 26 -11.38 -17.64 -2.64
N GLY A 27 -10.96 -16.39 -2.74
CA GLY A 27 -11.38 -15.48 -3.79
C GLY A 27 -10.32 -14.42 -4.07
N GLU A 28 -10.47 -13.77 -5.22
CA GLU A 28 -9.64 -12.63 -5.61
C GLU A 28 -10.29 -11.33 -5.15
N TYR A 29 -9.51 -10.54 -4.41
CA TYR A 29 -9.94 -9.29 -3.82
C TYR A 29 -9.00 -8.18 -4.26
N GLU A 30 -9.58 -7.11 -4.79
CA GLU A 30 -8.84 -5.91 -5.17
C GLU A 30 -8.72 -5.03 -3.93
N LEU A 31 -7.48 -4.76 -3.54
CA LEU A 31 -7.15 -3.85 -2.46
C LEU A 31 -6.54 -2.58 -3.04
N GLY A 32 -6.96 -1.43 -2.52
CA GLY A 32 -6.33 -0.15 -2.77
C GLY A 32 -5.03 -0.02 -2.00
N TRP A 33 -4.03 0.47 -2.71
CA TRP A 33 -2.69 0.76 -2.21
C TRP A 33 -2.33 2.19 -2.57
N LEU A 34 -1.60 2.84 -1.67
CA LEU A 34 -0.93 4.11 -1.91
C LEU A 34 0.55 3.80 -2.12
N VAL A 35 1.00 3.86 -3.36
CA VAL A 35 2.39 3.63 -3.70
C VAL A 35 3.14 4.96 -3.58
N ARG A 36 4.16 4.99 -2.71
CA ARG A 36 5.08 6.10 -2.53
C ARG A 36 6.40 5.75 -3.18
N ARG A 37 6.57 6.18 -4.43
CA ARG A 37 7.83 5.97 -5.16
C ARG A 37 8.77 7.11 -4.88
N LYS A 38 10.00 6.80 -4.49
CA LYS A 38 11.03 7.81 -4.30
C LYS A 38 11.32 8.49 -5.64
N LYS A 39 11.32 9.82 -5.65
CA LYS A 39 11.72 10.62 -6.83
C LYS A 39 13.15 10.31 -7.23
N SER A 40 13.49 10.46 -8.50
CA SER A 40 14.85 10.22 -8.98
C SER A 40 15.85 11.30 -8.55
N GLN A 41 15.37 12.52 -8.32
CA GLN A 41 16.19 13.67 -7.92
C GLN A 41 15.48 14.50 -6.84
N LEU A 42 16.30 15.08 -5.97
CA LEU A 42 15.88 16.10 -5.02
C LEU A 42 15.76 17.46 -5.70
N GLY A 43 14.77 18.26 -5.29
CA GLY A 43 14.62 19.63 -5.77
C GLY A 43 15.86 20.48 -5.51
N ARG A 44 16.12 21.46 -6.39
CA ARG A 44 17.23 22.43 -6.24
C ARG A 44 16.97 23.26 -4.97
N GLY A 45 17.64 22.91 -3.87
CA GLY A 45 17.44 23.53 -2.55
C GLY A 45 17.39 22.55 -1.37
N ALA A 46 17.63 21.25 -1.59
CA ALA A 46 17.70 20.28 -0.50
C ALA A 46 19.00 20.42 0.31
N ASP A 47 18.87 20.59 1.63
CA ASP A 47 19.97 20.62 2.59
C ASP A 47 20.66 19.25 2.72
N GLU A 48 21.85 19.21 3.34
CA GLU A 48 22.61 17.98 3.55
C GLU A 48 21.84 16.91 4.35
N ARG A 49 21.00 17.37 5.29
CA ARG A 49 20.06 16.52 6.05
C ARG A 49 19.00 15.86 5.15
N ASP A 50 18.46 16.61 4.20
CA ASP A 50 17.45 16.12 3.26
C ASP A 50 18.07 15.11 2.28
N ARG A 51 19.32 15.34 1.85
CA ARG A 51 20.08 14.38 1.03
C ARG A 51 20.34 13.06 1.77
N ALA A 52 20.67 13.11 3.05
CA ALA A 52 20.87 11.90 3.86
C ALA A 52 19.57 11.11 4.07
N ARG A 53 18.44 11.79 4.32
CA ARG A 53 17.12 11.15 4.43
C ARG A 53 16.68 10.54 3.10
N PHE A 54 16.86 11.29 2.01
CA PHE A 54 16.57 10.80 0.67
C PHE A 54 17.42 9.58 0.30
N ALA A 55 18.71 9.56 0.63
CA ALA A 55 19.56 8.41 0.37
C ALA A 55 19.05 7.13 1.04
N LYS A 56 18.53 7.24 2.28
CA LYS A 56 17.97 6.12 3.05
C LYS A 56 16.53 5.77 2.69
N ALA A 57 15.79 6.70 2.08
CA ALA A 57 14.43 6.47 1.65
C ALA A 57 14.36 5.34 0.62
N GLN A 58 13.47 4.38 0.87
CA GLN A 58 13.09 3.34 -0.08
C GLN A 58 11.67 3.60 -0.58
N SER A 59 11.36 3.11 -1.77
CA SER A 59 9.99 3.14 -2.27
C SER A 59 9.17 2.13 -1.47
N TYR A 60 7.97 2.50 -1.06
CA TYR A 60 7.08 1.60 -0.34
C TYR A 60 5.63 1.86 -0.74
N MET A 61 4.78 0.89 -0.45
CA MET A 61 3.34 0.99 -0.66
C MET A 61 2.61 0.73 0.63
N VAL A 62 1.55 1.49 0.85
CA VAL A 62 0.71 1.42 2.05
C VAL A 62 -0.67 0.97 1.62
N ARG A 63 -1.16 -0.13 2.20
CA ARG A 63 -2.52 -0.61 1.98
C ARG A 63 -3.51 0.41 2.57
N ARG A 64 -4.54 0.76 1.80
CA ARG A 64 -5.62 1.67 2.24
C ARG A 64 -6.87 0.94 2.68
N ASP A 65 -7.09 -0.27 2.17
CA ASP A 65 -8.27 -1.07 2.49
C ASP A 65 -7.97 -2.06 3.59
N ASP A 66 -8.65 -1.91 4.74
CA ASP A 66 -8.55 -2.82 5.88
C ASP A 66 -9.68 -3.86 5.91
N LEU A 67 -10.79 -3.59 5.23
CA LEU A 67 -11.98 -4.47 5.20
C LEU A 67 -12.42 -4.74 3.78
N VAL A 68 -12.65 -6.01 3.45
CA VAL A 68 -13.21 -6.43 2.17
C VAL A 68 -14.50 -7.22 2.35
N GLY A 69 -15.43 -7.06 1.42
CA GLY A 69 -16.64 -7.87 1.35
C GLY A 69 -16.37 -9.20 0.66
N CYS A 70 -16.78 -10.32 1.27
CA CYS A 70 -16.65 -11.64 0.65
C CYS A 70 -17.36 -11.67 -0.71
N LYS A 71 -16.63 -12.09 -1.77
CA LYS A 71 -17.17 -12.22 -3.15
C LYS A 71 -18.24 -13.32 -3.27
N ASN A 72 -18.31 -14.24 -2.31
CA ASN A 72 -19.37 -15.24 -2.28
C ASN A 72 -20.73 -14.59 -1.96
N VAL A 73 -21.66 -14.67 -2.92
CA VAL A 73 -23.03 -14.15 -2.84
C VAL A 73 -23.81 -14.69 -1.63
N ARG A 74 -23.52 -15.92 -1.18
CA ARG A 74 -24.15 -16.52 0.02
C ARG A 74 -23.63 -15.96 1.33
N CYS A 75 -22.37 -15.52 1.37
CA CYS A 75 -21.76 -14.99 2.58
C CYS A 75 -21.93 -13.47 2.67
N ARG A 76 -21.42 -12.72 1.68
CA ARG A 76 -21.39 -11.24 1.62
C ARG A 76 -20.90 -10.49 2.88
N LYS A 77 -20.46 -11.20 3.92
CA LYS A 77 -19.90 -10.62 5.14
C LYS A 77 -18.59 -9.90 4.82
N ARG A 78 -18.37 -8.79 5.52
CA ARG A 78 -17.08 -8.10 5.53
C ARG A 78 -16.12 -8.81 6.47
N PHE A 79 -14.85 -8.86 6.08
CA PHE A 79 -13.79 -9.41 6.91
C PHE A 79 -12.53 -8.54 6.78
N ASP A 80 -11.71 -8.58 7.82
CA ASP A 80 -10.43 -7.89 7.85
C ASP A 80 -9.46 -8.53 6.86
N VAL A 81 -8.68 -7.69 6.18
CA VAL A 81 -7.61 -8.12 5.29
C VAL A 81 -6.45 -8.66 6.14
N ALA A 82 -6.62 -9.88 6.65
CA ALA A 82 -5.64 -10.57 7.45
C ALA A 82 -4.56 -11.24 6.58
N GLY A 83 -3.30 -11.14 7.00
CA GLY A 83 -2.16 -11.79 6.33
C GLY A 83 -1.47 -10.98 5.23
N ILE A 84 -2.02 -9.82 4.85
CA ILE A 84 -1.37 -8.86 3.95
C ILE A 84 -0.77 -7.74 4.77
N GLN A 85 0.53 -7.49 4.60
CA GLN A 85 1.20 -6.41 5.32
C GLN A 85 0.60 -5.05 4.94
N SER A 86 0.35 -4.20 5.94
CA SER A 86 -0.15 -2.83 5.71
C SER A 86 0.88 -1.95 5.00
N VAL A 87 2.17 -2.29 5.10
CA VAL A 87 3.26 -1.63 4.40
C VAL A 87 4.11 -2.71 3.72
N ALA A 88 4.34 -2.55 2.42
CA ALA A 88 5.28 -3.37 1.67
C ALA A 88 6.35 -2.46 1.03
N PHE A 89 7.62 -2.85 1.15
CA PHE A 89 8.72 -2.17 0.47
C PHE A 89 8.78 -2.67 -0.99
N LEU A 90 9.06 -1.76 -1.93
CA LEU A 90 9.20 -2.04 -3.36
C LEU A 90 10.66 -2.32 -3.74
#